data_AF-T1D0F2-F1
#
_entry.id   AF-T1D0F2-F1
#
_cell.length_a   1.000
_cell.length_b   1.000
_cell.length_c   1.000
_cell.angle_alpha   90.00
_cell.angle_beta   90.00
_cell.angle_gamma   90.00
#
_symmetry.space_group_name_H-M   'P 1'
#
loop_
_entity.id
_entity.type
_entity.pdbx_description
1 polymer ?
#
loop_
_entity_poly.entity_id
_entity_poly.type
_entity_poly.pdbx_seq_one_letter_code
_entity_poly.pdbx_strand_id
1 'polypeptide(L)'
;DFAGSPSLSDVVMSPDGKYLAGSYEVDQTAGTNSKFQLIVFALPSLKVTARLNFSPWHMPGLITWVGPTRLVVSENKVTGSLAAEQPTGDIIALNADG
;
A
#
# COMPACT_ATOMS: atom_id res chain seq x y z
N ASP A 1 27.42 -5.85 -3.68
CA ASP A 1 26.47 -4.72 -3.73
C ASP A 1 25.15 -5.26 -4.27
N PHE A 2 24.22 -5.63 -3.39
CA PHE A 2 22.90 -6.10 -3.79
C PHE A 2 21.95 -4.93 -3.56
N ALA A 3 21.51 -4.31 -4.66
CA ALA A 3 20.58 -3.20 -4.63
C ALA A 3 19.37 -3.56 -3.76
N GLY A 4 19.17 -2.83 -2.65
CA GLY A 4 17.98 -2.89 -1.83
C GLY A 4 16.79 -2.50 -2.69
N SER A 5 16.12 -3.48 -3.28
CA SER A 5 14.88 -3.24 -3.99
C SER A 5 13.85 -2.87 -2.93
N PRO A 6 13.15 -1.73 -3.06
CA PRO A 6 12.10 -1.39 -2.11
C PRO A 6 11.08 -2.54 -2.09
N SER A 7 10.82 -3.06 -0.89
CA SER A 7 10.04 -4.29 -0.71
C SER A 7 8.56 -3.97 -0.82
N LEU A 8 7.92 -4.48 -1.88
CA LEU A 8 6.46 -4.58 -1.93
C LEU A 8 6.03 -5.76 -1.04
N SER A 9 5.17 -5.50 -0.07
CA SER A 9 4.58 -6.52 0.82
C SER A 9 3.05 -6.55 0.68
N ASP A 10 2.42 -7.56 1.30
CA ASP A 10 0.96 -7.66 1.44
C ASP A 10 0.21 -7.54 0.10
N VAL A 11 0.76 -8.20 -0.93
CA VAL A 11 0.29 -8.07 -2.30
C VAL A 11 -1.03 -8.81 -2.50
N VAL A 12 -2.01 -8.14 -3.08
CA VAL A 12 -3.32 -8.70 -3.45
C VAL A 12 -3.68 -8.41 -4.91
N MET A 13 -4.26 -9.39 -5.58
CA MET A 13 -4.71 -9.28 -6.98
C MET A 13 -6.20 -8.97 -7.06
N SER A 14 -6.60 -8.12 -8.02
CA SER A 14 -8.02 -7.88 -8.28
C SER A 14 -8.71 -9.17 -8.75
N PRO A 15 -10.02 -9.33 -8.49
CA PRO A 15 -10.75 -10.54 -8.88
C PRO A 15 -10.69 -10.88 -10.37
N ASP A 16 -10.53 -9.87 -11.24
CA ASP A 16 -10.42 -10.03 -12.70
C ASP A 16 -8.97 -10.14 -13.19
N GLY A 17 -7.99 -10.10 -12.29
CA GLY A 17 -6.56 -10.23 -12.59
C GLY A 17 -5.94 -9.01 -13.29
N LYS A 18 -6.65 -7.89 -13.39
CA LYS A 18 -6.15 -6.69 -14.09
C LYS A 18 -5.33 -5.76 -13.23
N TYR A 19 -5.35 -5.92 -11.91
CA TYR A 19 -4.63 -5.06 -10.99
C TYR A 19 -3.92 -5.83 -9.88
N LEU A 20 -2.78 -5.30 -9.45
CA LEU A 20 -2.11 -5.68 -8.21
C LEU A 20 -2.06 -4.49 -7.28
N ALA A 21 -2.37 -4.70 -6.01
CA ALA A 21 -2.16 -3.70 -4.95
C ALA A 21 -1.22 -4.27 -3.90
N GLY A 22 -0.45 -3.41 -3.23
CA GLY A 22 0.42 -3.84 -2.13
C GLY A 22 0.94 -2.68 -1.31
N SER A 23 1.48 -3.01 -0.14
CA SER A 23 2.17 -2.08 0.74
C SER A 23 3.59 -1.85 0.23
N TYR A 24 4.02 -0.59 0.20
CA TYR A 24 5.30 -0.15 -0.33
C TYR A 24 5.98 0.76 0.69
N GLU A 25 7.17 0.36 1.14
CA GLU A 25 8.03 1.19 1.98
C GLU A 25 8.86 2.13 1.10
N VAL A 26 8.72 3.43 1.34
CA VAL A 26 9.44 4.45 0.59
C VAL A 26 10.69 4.84 1.36
N ASP A 27 11.82 4.88 0.67
CA ASP A 27 13.00 5.54 1.19
C ASP A 27 12.70 7.04 1.36
N GLN A 28 12.79 7.54 2.59
CA GLN A 28 12.45 8.94 2.92
C GLN A 28 13.38 9.96 2.24
N THR A 29 14.49 9.51 1.64
CA THR A 29 15.33 10.36 0.77
C THR A 29 14.65 10.74 -0.54
N ALA A 30 13.53 10.09 -0.91
CA ALA A 30 12.77 10.33 -2.14
C ALA A 30 11.85 11.57 -2.09
N GLY A 31 11.97 12.45 -1.10
CA GLY A 31 11.23 13.71 -1.04
C GLY A 31 9.75 13.58 -0.64
N THR A 32 9.36 12.45 -0.03
CA THR A 32 8.03 12.25 0.57
C THR A 32 8.13 12.20 2.09
N ASN A 33 7.15 12.80 2.78
CA ASN A 33 7.02 12.70 4.24
C ASN A 33 6.34 11.38 4.68
N SER A 34 5.91 10.55 3.73
CA SER A 34 5.26 9.26 3.98
C SER A 34 6.26 8.12 3.86
N LYS A 35 6.45 7.38 4.94
CA LYS A 35 7.27 6.17 4.98
C LYS A 35 6.59 4.98 4.29
N PHE A 36 5.26 4.91 4.37
CA PHE A 36 4.47 3.81 3.82
C PHE A 36 3.45 4.32 2.80
N GLN A 37 3.29 3.55 1.73
CA GLN A 37 2.32 3.78 0.67
C GLN A 37 1.54 2.50 0.40
N LEU A 38 0.29 2.65 -0.02
CA LEU A 38 -0.38 1.63 -0.83
C LEU A 38 -0.15 2.02 -2.30
N ILE A 39 0.28 1.05 -3.12
CA ILE A 39 0.48 1.23 -4.55
C ILE A 39 -0.40 0.27 -5.34
N VAL A 40 -0.96 0.73 -6.46
CA VAL A 40 -1.74 -0.09 -7.39
C VAL A 40 -1.07 -0.09 -8.76
N PHE A 41 -0.91 -1.27 -9.34
CA PHE A 41 -0.37 -1.51 -10.67
C PHE A 41 -1.44 -2.09 -11.60
N ALA A 42 -1.49 -1.64 -12.85
CA ALA A 42 -2.21 -2.33 -13.91
C ALA A 42 -1.38 -3.52 -14.44
N LEU A 43 -2.05 -4.63 -14.73
CA LEU A 43 -1.46 -5.78 -15.40
C LEU A 43 -1.87 -5.85 -16.88
N PRO A 44 -0.98 -6.36 -17.76
CA PRO A 44 0.36 -6.86 -17.47
C PRO A 44 1.44 -5.77 -17.46
N SER A 45 1.09 -4.51 -17.71
CA SER A 45 2.07 -3.44 -17.97
C SER A 45 2.91 -3.02 -16.75
N LEU A 46 2.47 -3.37 -15.55
CA LEU A 46 3.01 -2.90 -14.26
C LEU A 46 3.08 -1.38 -14.16
N LYS A 47 2.24 -0.67 -14.92
CA LYS A 47 2.10 0.78 -14.79
C LYS A 47 1.40 1.09 -13.46
N VAL A 48 1.98 1.98 -12.67
CA VAL A 48 1.32 2.50 -11.47
C VAL A 48 0.08 3.29 -11.87
N THR A 49 -1.09 2.91 -11.36
CA THR A 49 -2.38 3.55 -11.62
C THR A 49 -2.89 4.36 -10.44
N ALA A 50 -2.56 3.97 -9.20
CA ALA A 50 -2.89 4.73 -8.01
C ALA A 50 -1.78 4.64 -6.95
N ARG A 51 -1.69 5.68 -6.12
CA ARG A 51 -0.89 5.70 -4.90
C ARG A 51 -1.68 6.38 -3.79
N LEU A 52 -1.65 5.78 -2.60
CA LEU A 52 -2.14 6.38 -1.37
C LEU A 52 -0.98 6.53 -0.40
N ASN A 53 -0.68 7.77 -0.04
CA ASN A 53 0.32 8.13 0.96
C ASN A 53 -0.30 8.07 2.35
N PHE A 54 0.33 7.33 3.27
CA PHE A 54 -0.06 7.33 4.66
C PHE A 54 0.64 8.44 5.43
N SER A 55 -0.02 8.96 6.46
CA SER A 55 0.59 9.97 7.33
C SER A 55 1.80 9.39 8.08
N PRO A 56 2.72 10.22 8.62
CA PRO A 56 3.84 9.73 9.41
C PRO A 56 3.38 8.76 10.50
N TRP A 57 4.11 7.65 10.65
CA TRP A 57 3.80 6.56 11.60
C TRP A 57 2.53 5.75 11.32
N HIS A 58 1.93 5.90 10.14
CA HIS A 58 0.81 5.08 9.69
C HIS A 58 1.21 4.27 8.46
N MET A 59 0.59 3.11 8.30
CA MET A 59 0.86 2.17 7.21
C MET A 59 -0.42 1.49 6.72
N PRO A 60 -0.42 0.93 5.50
CA PRO A 60 -1.45 -0.03 5.08
C PRO A 60 -1.57 -1.19 6.09
N GLY A 61 -2.79 -1.50 6.49
CA GLY A 61 -3.13 -2.72 7.22
C GLY A 61 -3.68 -3.79 6.28
N LEU A 62 -4.88 -4.30 6.55
CA LEU A 62 -5.54 -5.27 5.67
C LEU A 62 -5.90 -4.60 4.34
N ILE A 63 -5.43 -5.16 3.24
CA ILE A 63 -5.73 -4.71 1.89
C ILE A 63 -6.67 -5.74 1.23
N THR A 64 -7.81 -5.30 0.71
CA THR A 64 -8.76 -6.18 0.02
C THR A 64 -9.47 -5.49 -1.14
N TRP A 65 -9.78 -6.26 -2.18
CA TRP A 65 -10.61 -5.80 -3.29
C TRP A 65 -12.09 -5.96 -2.95
N VAL A 66 -12.89 -4.96 -3.30
CA VAL A 66 -14.36 -4.96 -3.24
C VAL A 66 -14.88 -4.87 -4.68
N GLY A 67 -14.66 -5.95 -5.43
CA GLY A 67 -14.92 -6.00 -6.88
C GLY A 67 -13.68 -5.69 -7.74
N PRO A 68 -13.84 -5.62 -9.07
CA PRO A 68 -12.70 -5.58 -10.00
C PRO A 68 -11.85 -4.30 -9.93
N THR A 69 -12.45 -3.18 -9.52
CA THR A 69 -11.82 -1.85 -9.63
C THR A 69 -11.82 -1.06 -8.32
N ARG A 70 -12.41 -1.58 -7.24
CA ARG A 70 -12.48 -0.90 -5.94
C ARG A 70 -11.66 -1.67 -4.92
N LEU A 71 -10.83 -0.96 -4.18
CA LEU A 71 -10.02 -1.49 -3.10
C LEU A 71 -10.42 -0.83 -1.78
N VAL A 72 -10.27 -1.59 -0.70
CA VAL A 72 -10.38 -1.12 0.68
C VAL A 72 -9.09 -1.47 1.41
N VAL A 73 -8.59 -0.53 2.19
CA VAL A 73 -7.42 -0.70 3.05
C VAL A 73 -7.72 -0.19 4.45
N SER A 74 -7.39 -0.97 5.48
CA SER A 74 -7.40 -0.46 6.86
C SER A 74 -6.11 0.33 7.13
N GLU A 75 -6.15 1.30 8.04
CA GLU A 75 -4.94 1.96 8.51
C GLU A 75 -4.44 1.31 9.80
N ASN A 76 -3.13 1.06 9.85
CA ASN A 76 -2.44 0.65 11.06
C ASN A 76 -1.46 1.75 11.50
N LYS A 77 -1.26 1.85 12.81
CA LYS A 77 -0.28 2.74 13.44
C LYS A 77 0.96 1.97 13.87
N VAL A 78 2.12 2.50 13.49
CA VAL A 78 3.44 2.04 13.93
C VAL A 78 3.71 2.57 15.34
N THR A 79 4.02 1.68 16.27
CA THR A 79 4.35 2.03 17.66
C THR A 79 5.72 1.53 18.06
N GLY A 80 6.80 2.25 17.73
CA GLY A 80 8.16 1.87 18.13
C GLY A 80 8.62 0.47 17.64
N SER A 81 9.84 0.06 17.96
CA SER A 81 10.49 -1.09 17.30
C SER A 81 10.11 -2.48 17.84
N LEU A 82 9.33 -2.57 18.92
CA LEU A 82 9.06 -3.85 19.60
C LEU A 82 7.57 -4.19 19.75
N ALA A 83 6.66 -3.23 19.52
CA ALA A 83 5.23 -3.50 19.54
C ALA A 83 4.74 -3.74 18.11
N ALA A 84 3.90 -4.75 17.93
CA ALA A 84 3.20 -4.98 16.67
C ALA A 84 2.37 -3.73 16.31
N GLU A 85 2.27 -3.46 15.01
CA GLU A 85 1.40 -2.43 14.47
C GLU A 85 -0.04 -2.60 14.97
N GLN A 86 -0.68 -1.48 15.31
CA GLN A 86 -2.01 -1.48 15.91
C GLN A 86 -3.03 -0.95 14.89
N PRO A 87 -4.16 -1.64 14.66
CA PRO A 87 -5.22 -1.11 13.80
C PRO A 87 -5.80 0.16 14.41
N THR A 88 -6.01 1.21 13.59
CA THR A 88 -6.60 2.47 14.08
C THR A 88 -8.13 2.43 14.10
N GLY A 89 -8.74 1.52 13.32
CA GLY A 89 -10.17 1.50 13.04
C GLY A 89 -10.57 2.29 11.80
N ASP A 90 -9.63 3.04 11.20
CA ASP A 90 -9.87 3.77 9.97
C ASP A 90 -9.82 2.83 8.76
N ILE A 91 -10.70 3.10 7.80
CA ILE A 91 -10.83 2.37 6.56
C ILE A 91 -10.88 3.37 5.40
N ILE A 92 -10.04 3.16 4.41
CA ILE A 92 -9.95 3.98 3.21
C ILE A 92 -10.36 3.13 2.01
N ALA A 93 -11.28 3.65 1.21
CA ALA A 93 -11.72 3.01 -0.01
C ALA A 93 -11.30 3.86 -1.22
N LEU A 94 -10.61 3.25 -2.17
CA LEU A 94 -10.08 3.90 -3.36
C LEU A 94 -10.37 3.05 -4.60
N ASN A 95 -10.37 3.69 -5.76
CA ASN A 95 -10.46 2.97 -7.03
C ASN A 95 -9.06 2.59 -7.50
N ALA A 96 -8.98 1.61 -8.41
CA ALA A 96 -7.72 1.14 -8.98
C ALA A 96 -6.96 2.22 -9.76
N ASP A 97 -7.64 3.27 -10.20
CA ASP A 97 -7.14 4.39 -10.99
C ASP A 97 -6.98 5.72 -10.22
N GLY A 98 -7.25 5.73 -8.91
CA GLY A 98 -7.14 6.91 -8.05
C GLY A 98 -8.49 7.46 -7.62
#